data_AF-A0A5R2MV65-F1
#
_entry.id   AF-A0A5R2MV65-F1
#
_cell.length_a   1.000
_cell.length_b   1.000
_cell.length_c   1.000
_cell.angle_alpha   90.00
_cell.angle_beta   90.00
_cell.angle_gamma   90.00
#
_symmetry.space_group_name_H-M   'P 1'
#
loop_
_entity.id
_entity.type
_entity.pdbx_description
1 polymer ?
#
loop_
_entity_poly.entity_id
_entity_poly.type
_entity_poly.pdbx_seq_one_letter_code
_entity_poly.pdbx_strand_id
1 'polypeptide(L)'
;CDSRSAPEAIFDAGPGELFVLRNVGNLVPPYEPDGEFHSTSAALEFAVQSLKVKNIVVMGHGRCGGIRAALDPNSAPLSPGDFIGKWMSLIAPAAETVSASTFMTA
;
A
#
# COMPACT_ATOMS: atom_id res chain seq x y z
N CYS A 1 4.31 8.08 0.59
CA CYS A 1 3.61 7.87 -0.70
C CYS A 1 4.50 8.38 -1.83
N ASP A 2 4.47 7.75 -2.99
CA ASP A 2 5.30 8.14 -4.13
C ASP A 2 4.67 9.30 -4.92
N SER A 3 5.36 10.43 -5.04
CA SER A 3 4.84 11.60 -5.75
C SER A 3 4.64 11.39 -7.25
N ARG A 4 5.26 10.37 -7.85
CA ARG A 4 5.21 10.07 -9.28
C ARG A 4 3.95 9.28 -9.69
N SER A 5 3.24 8.73 -8.71
CA SER A 5 2.13 7.79 -8.94
C SER A 5 0.82 8.37 -8.38
N ALA A 6 0.33 9.46 -8.98
CA ALA A 6 -0.96 10.06 -8.65
C ALA A 6 -2.09 9.35 -9.45
N PRO A 7 -3.02 8.61 -8.79
CA PRO A 7 -4.05 7.86 -9.49
C PRO A 7 -4.93 8.70 -10.40
N GLU A 8 -5.28 9.91 -9.96
CA GLU A 8 -6.15 10.83 -10.68
C GLU A 8 -5.53 11.26 -12.02
N ALA A 9 -4.21 11.53 -12.02
CA ALA A 9 -3.49 11.87 -13.25
C ALA A 9 -3.27 10.66 -14.17
N ILE A 10 -3.04 9.46 -13.60
CA ILE A 10 -2.81 8.23 -14.37
C ILE A 10 -4.08 7.77 -15.08
N PHE A 11 -5.23 7.88 -14.42
CA PHE A 11 -6.52 7.48 -14.98
C PHE A 11 -7.28 8.60 -15.68
N ASP A 12 -6.69 9.79 -15.80
CA ASP A 12 -7.33 10.99 -16.35
C ASP A 12 -8.70 11.28 -15.69
N ALA A 13 -8.74 11.17 -14.37
CA ALA A 13 -9.96 11.29 -13.58
C ALA A 13 -10.17 12.72 -13.06
N GLY A 14 -11.38 13.21 -13.21
CA GLY A 14 -11.85 14.48 -12.67
C GLY A 14 -12.23 14.41 -11.18
N PRO A 15 -12.49 15.59 -10.56
CA PRO A 15 -12.92 15.66 -9.17
C PRO A 15 -14.20 14.85 -8.91
N GLY A 16 -14.16 13.99 -7.89
CA GLY A 16 -15.29 13.17 -7.47
C GLY A 16 -15.41 11.82 -8.19
N GLU A 17 -14.61 11.57 -9.24
CA GLU A 17 -14.63 10.28 -9.95
C GLU A 17 -13.85 9.18 -9.21
N LEU A 18 -12.82 9.57 -8.44
CA LEU A 18 -12.03 8.67 -7.61
C LEU A 18 -12.07 9.09 -6.13
N PHE A 19 -12.35 8.13 -5.26
CA PHE A 19 -12.08 8.24 -3.83
C PHE A 19 -10.73 7.59 -3.54
N VAL A 20 -9.74 8.41 -3.15
CA VAL A 20 -8.33 8.00 -3.17
C VAL A 20 -7.75 7.96 -1.75
N LEU A 21 -7.24 6.78 -1.36
CA LEU A 21 -6.37 6.60 -0.20
C LEU A 21 -4.94 6.30 -0.69
N ARG A 22 -3.94 6.99 -0.15
CA ARG A 22 -2.52 6.76 -0.47
C ARG A 22 -1.74 6.56 0.81
N ASN A 23 -1.00 5.47 0.88
CA ASN A 23 -0.04 5.16 1.96
C ASN A 23 1.28 4.65 1.37
N VAL A 24 2.26 4.33 2.22
CA VAL A 24 3.56 3.78 1.78
C VAL A 24 3.35 2.36 1.25
N GLY A 25 3.76 2.08 0.01
CA GLY A 25 3.65 0.75 -0.58
C GLY A 25 2.25 0.35 -1.05
N ASN A 26 1.25 1.23 -0.97
CA ASN A 26 -0.13 0.97 -1.40
C ASN A 26 -0.75 -0.25 -0.68
N LEU A 27 -0.40 -0.44 0.60
CA LEU A 27 -0.79 -1.62 1.37
C LEU A 27 -2.19 -1.46 1.95
N VAL A 28 -2.90 -2.58 2.04
CA VAL A 28 -4.15 -2.70 2.76
C VAL A 28 -3.90 -3.61 3.97
N PRO A 29 -3.93 -3.09 5.20
CA PRO A 29 -3.75 -3.90 6.39
C PRO A 29 -4.96 -4.82 6.61
N PRO A 30 -4.80 -5.92 7.37
CA PRO A 30 -5.91 -6.74 7.81
C PRO A 30 -6.95 -5.95 8.62
N TYR A 31 -8.17 -6.49 8.70
CA TYR A 31 -9.23 -5.93 9.54
C TYR A 31 -8.91 -6.18 11.03
N GLU A 32 -8.75 -5.10 11.80
CA GLU A 32 -8.45 -5.13 13.24
C GLU A 32 -9.36 -4.11 13.98
N PRO A 33 -10.52 -4.52 14.51
CA PRO A 33 -11.45 -3.63 15.22
C PRO A 33 -11.10 -3.52 16.71
N ASP A 34 -9.87 -3.10 17.00
CA ASP A 34 -9.31 -3.00 18.36
C ASP A 34 -9.64 -1.67 19.06
N GLY A 35 -10.27 -0.72 18.36
CA GLY A 35 -10.59 0.61 18.87
C GLY A 35 -9.51 1.66 18.63
N GLU A 36 -8.42 1.31 17.94
CA GLU A 36 -7.33 2.22 17.59
C GLU A 36 -7.59 2.98 16.27
N PHE A 37 -6.64 3.84 15.90
CA PHE A 37 -6.75 4.68 14.70
C PHE A 37 -6.37 3.93 13.41
N HIS A 38 -7.37 3.42 12.69
CA HIS A 38 -7.19 2.66 11.44
C HIS A 38 -7.53 3.47 10.19
N SER A 39 -6.59 4.30 9.72
CA SER A 39 -6.81 5.18 8.56
C SER A 39 -7.29 4.44 7.29
N THR A 40 -6.69 3.28 6.98
CA THR A 40 -7.09 2.49 5.80
C THR A 40 -8.47 1.87 5.97
N SER A 41 -8.77 1.31 7.14
CA SER A 41 -10.07 0.70 7.44
C SER A 41 -11.19 1.74 7.42
N ALA A 42 -10.97 2.92 8.02
CA ALA A 42 -11.93 4.03 8.00
C ALA A 42 -12.22 4.52 6.58
N ALA A 43 -11.19 4.64 5.74
CA ALA A 43 -11.37 5.03 4.33
C ALA A 43 -12.16 3.98 3.54
N LEU A 44 -11.87 2.69 3.74
CA LEU A 44 -12.61 1.59 3.10
C LEU A 44 -14.06 1.52 3.57
N GLU A 45 -14.30 1.64 4.88
CA GLU A 45 -15.64 1.68 5.45
C GLU A 45 -16.46 2.83 4.87
N PHE A 46 -15.91 4.04 4.82
CA PHE A 46 -16.60 5.18 4.23
C PHE A 46 -16.86 5.00 2.72
N ALA A 47 -15.86 4.53 1.97
CA ALA A 47 -16.00 4.30 0.53
C ALA A 47 -17.12 3.28 0.22
N VAL A 48 -17.16 2.17 0.96
CA VAL A 48 -18.12 1.08 0.72
C VAL A 48 -19.48 1.38 1.34
N GLN A 49 -19.52 1.82 2.61
CA GLN A 49 -20.78 1.98 3.35
C GLN A 49 -21.46 3.32 3.10
N SER A 50 -20.71 4.40 2.91
CA SER A 50 -21.28 5.74 2.72
C SER A 50 -21.34 6.12 1.24
N LEU A 51 -20.23 5.99 0.50
CA LEU A 51 -20.17 6.38 -0.91
C LEU A 51 -20.70 5.31 -1.88
N LYS A 52 -20.86 4.06 -1.41
CA LYS A 52 -21.34 2.92 -2.20
C LYS A 52 -20.52 2.70 -3.48
N VAL A 53 -19.19 2.84 -3.39
CA VAL A 53 -18.30 2.57 -4.54
C VAL A 53 -18.48 1.15 -5.04
N LYS A 54 -18.48 0.97 -6.37
CA LYS A 54 -18.68 -0.34 -7.00
C LYS A 54 -17.39 -1.14 -7.15
N ASN A 55 -16.25 -0.45 -7.19
CA ASN A 55 -14.95 -1.04 -7.49
C ASN A 55 -13.93 -0.53 -6.47
N ILE A 56 -13.00 -1.41 -6.09
CA ILE A 56 -11.82 -1.09 -5.31
C ILE A 56 -10.60 -1.54 -6.13
N VAL A 57 -9.63 -0.64 -6.31
CA VAL A 57 -8.39 -0.92 -7.04
C VAL A 57 -7.21 -0.71 -6.11
N VAL A 58 -6.42 -1.76 -5.89
CA VAL A 58 -5.11 -1.65 -5.23
C VAL A 58 -4.05 -1.39 -6.31
N MET A 59 -3.61 -0.14 -6.42
CA MET A 59 -2.65 0.30 -7.44
C MET A 59 -1.22 0.27 -6.90
N GLY A 60 -0.47 -0.79 -7.25
CA GLY A 60 1.00 -0.79 -7.13
C GLY A 60 1.65 0.09 -8.21
N HIS A 61 2.97 0.29 -8.11
CA HIS A 61 3.71 1.04 -9.12
C HIS A 61 5.16 0.58 -9.25
N GLY A 62 5.76 0.84 -10.42
CA GLY A 62 7.16 0.53 -10.68
C GLY A 62 8.12 1.31 -9.77
N ARG A 63 9.23 0.67 -9.40
CA ARG A 63 10.32 1.26 -8.59
C ARG A 63 9.83 1.86 -7.27
N CYS A 64 8.89 1.20 -6.60
CA CYS A 64 8.42 1.59 -5.27
C CYS A 64 9.53 1.48 -4.23
N GLY A 65 9.83 2.57 -3.53
CA GLY A 65 10.88 2.60 -2.51
C GLY A 65 10.62 1.65 -1.34
N GLY A 66 9.36 1.56 -0.87
CA GLY A 66 8.98 0.65 0.22
C GLY A 66 9.16 -0.82 -0.16
N ILE A 67 8.69 -1.22 -1.35
CA ILE A 67 8.86 -2.58 -1.85
C ILE A 67 10.33 -2.92 -2.12
N ARG A 68 11.09 -1.98 -2.70
CA ARG A 68 12.53 -2.17 -2.94
C ARG A 68 13.28 -2.46 -1.63
N ALA A 69 13.01 -1.68 -0.58
CA ALA A 69 13.64 -1.90 0.71
C ALA A 69 13.21 -3.21 1.37
N ALA A 70 11.95 -3.62 1.19
CA ALA A 70 11.45 -4.88 1.73
C ALA A 70 12.02 -6.13 1.04
N LEU A 71 12.42 -6.02 -0.23
CA LEU A 71 13.03 -7.12 -1.01
C LEU A 71 14.57 -7.14 -0.95
N ASP A 72 15.21 -6.07 -0.46
CA ASP A 72 16.66 -5.99 -0.39
C ASP A 72 17.16 -6.53 0.96
N PRO A 73 17.83 -7.72 1.00
CA PRO A 73 18.30 -8.32 2.24
C PRO A 73 19.39 -7.49 2.93
N ASN A 74 20.00 -6.54 2.22
CA ASN A 74 21.02 -5.64 2.75
C ASN A 74 20.46 -4.25 3.09
N SER A 75 19.16 -4.02 2.96
CA SER A 75 18.57 -2.72 3.28
C SER A 75 18.73 -2.44 4.77
N ALA A 76 19.24 -1.26 5.09
CA ALA A 76 19.12 -0.72 6.44
C ALA A 76 17.63 -0.57 6.82
N PRO A 77 17.29 -0.58 8.13
CA PRO A 77 15.95 -0.28 8.58
C PRO A 77 15.43 1.02 7.96
N LEU A 78 14.20 0.98 7.42
CA LEU A 78 13.58 2.11 6.72
C LEU A 78 13.42 3.36 7.60
N SER A 79 13.36 3.18 8.91
CA SER A 79 13.43 4.25 9.89
C SER A 79 14.04 3.76 11.20
N PRO A 80 14.68 4.65 11.98
CA PRO A 80 15.08 4.35 13.35
C PRO A 80 13.87 4.23 14.31
N GLY A 81 12.68 4.66 13.88
CA GLY A 81 11.42 4.51 14.63
C GLY A 81 10.50 3.42 14.05
N ASP A 82 9.43 3.11 14.79
CA ASP A 82 8.64 1.90 14.54
C ASP A 82 7.55 2.02 13.47
N PHE A 83 7.17 3.23 13.04
CA PHE A 83 6.02 3.39 12.13
C PHE A 83 6.23 2.77 10.75
N ILE A 84 7.34 3.10 10.06
CA ILE A 84 7.57 2.60 8.70
C ILE A 84 7.95 1.11 8.73
N GLY A 85 8.77 0.70 9.70
CA GLY A 85 9.13 -0.71 9.88
C GLY A 85 7.93 -1.60 10.16
N LYS A 86 7.10 -1.24 11.15
CA LYS A 86 5.86 -1.97 11.47
C LYS A 86 4.88 -1.95 10.30
N TRP A 87 4.75 -0.83 9.60
CA TRP A 87 3.88 -0.77 8.43
C TRP A 87 4.36 -1.68 7.29
N MET A 88 5.65 -1.67 6.99
CA MET A 88 6.20 -2.46 5.91
C MET A 88 6.31 -3.95 6.25
N SER A 89 6.23 -4.37 7.52
CA SER A 89 6.18 -5.80 7.86
C SER A 89 4.98 -6.52 7.25
N LEU A 90 3.90 -5.79 6.91
CA LEU A 90 2.73 -6.32 6.19
C LEU A 90 3.09 -6.95 4.85
N ILE A 91 4.19 -6.54 4.20
CA ILE A 91 4.62 -7.10 2.91
C ILE A 91 5.44 -8.39 3.06
N ALA A 92 5.90 -8.73 4.26
CA ALA A 92 6.85 -9.83 4.48
C ALA A 92 6.39 -11.17 3.84
N PRO A 93 5.13 -11.62 3.98
CA PRO A 93 4.68 -12.86 3.34
C PRO A 93 4.79 -12.82 1.81
N ALA A 94 4.51 -11.67 1.19
CA ALA A 94 4.64 -11.48 -0.24
C ALA A 94 6.11 -11.42 -0.66
N ALA A 95 6.96 -10.74 0.10
CA ALA A 95 8.40 -10.64 -0.15
C ALA A 95 9.08 -12.02 -0.08
N GLU A 96 8.71 -12.86 0.89
CA GLU A 96 9.18 -14.24 1.02
C GLU A 96 8.74 -15.09 -0.16
N THR A 97 7.46 -15.02 -0.53
CA THR A 97 6.90 -15.75 -1.69
C THR A 97 7.62 -15.38 -2.98
N VAL A 98 7.87 -14.08 -3.20
CA VAL A 98 8.57 -13.57 -4.38
C VAL A 98 10.04 -13.98 -4.38
N SER A 99 10.72 -13.87 -3.23
CA SER A 99 12.13 -14.27 -3.10
C SER A 99 12.36 -15.76 -3.29
N ALA A 100 11.37 -16.59 -2.93
CA ALA A 100 11.40 -18.04 -3.16
C ALA A 100 11.06 -18.43 -4.61
N SER A 101 10.55 -17.52 -5.43
CA SER A 101 10.14 -17.80 -6.80
C SER A 101 11.35 -17.89 -7.75
N THR A 102 11.51 -19.05 -8.38
CA THR A 102 12.54 -19.29 -9.42
C THR A 102 12.25 -18.61 -10.76
N PHE A 103 11.06 -17.99 -10.91
CA PHE A 103 10.63 -17.31 -12.14
C PHE A 103 10.99 -15.81 -12.17
N MET A 104 11.67 -15.28 -11.14
CA MET A 104 12.18 -13.92 -11.21
C MET A 104 13.36 -13.86 -12.19
N THR A 105 13.15 -13.22 -13.34
CA THR A 105 14.24 -12.79 -14.20
C THR A 105 15.06 -11.73 -13.45
N ALA A 106 16.37 -11.92 -13.40
CA ALA A 106 17.34 -10.96 -12.88
C ALA A 106 17.20 -9.57 -13.53
#